data_AF-A0A7C4DAI9-F1
#
_entry.id   AF-A0A7C4DAI9-F1
#
_cell.length_a   1.000
_cell.length_b   1.000
_cell.length_c   1.000
_cell.angle_alpha   90.00
_cell.angle_beta   90.00
_cell.angle_gamma   90.00
#
_symmetry.space_group_name_H-M   'P 1'
#
loop_
_entity.id
_entity.type
_entity.pdbx_description
1 polymer ?
#
loop_
_entity_poly.entity_id
_entity_poly.type
_entity_poly.pdbx_seq_one_letter_code
_entity_poly.pdbx_strand_id
1 'polypeptide(L)'
;MVFISITPEIYLNDLKIFAGGLGVLESDKFYAAGDMDLNYVVLTLLYTDGYISIDFNNDDVIVKSQSIDKSIFDKLIREDVFKITVANREVVVQPWIYRYKKARTVLFEVIEPDDIRRIVSRLYVEDSVEQQFIKYSVLAKSSLYYIQNNIGIDNVELIDLQESLSGLIIFMFKNIEKLRLVIHTPGPWGHPVYPVEYLEREYNVVISDSNKYVNMTEYLLRKLGKANTVSEKQRDVLSKIYPEFSNKFHAITNGIYLERWMNRELYERYLKQEFTLDVLEKTRGECKNKLNELLSLYKDIDISDKIVITWVRRLVKYKRPYFIAKFIEEKRDLNNVVFIVGGKPHPKDIDGLNYARWFRKLHLKYDNVVYIHDYDVDKAKTIIQASDVFLFTPFSGWEACGTSYMKALVNGIPVLSSRDGGVVELVRDFYNGWLFGDDIRSFINIYTDKRAEIIDENDYREFSSKLLSIFNIYNYNRNCYWSIALNAFRETPSRVDVRNVLKKYYLDKTI
;
A
#
# COMPACT_ATOMS: atom_id res chain seq x y z
N MET A 1 -20.98 5.73 -19.11
CA MET A 1 -20.18 4.61 -18.60
C MET A 1 -19.41 5.07 -17.39
N VAL A 2 -19.59 4.38 -16.27
CA VAL A 2 -18.99 4.67 -14.95
C VAL A 2 -18.14 3.47 -14.54
N PHE A 3 -16.91 3.73 -14.11
CA PHE A 3 -16.05 2.73 -13.50
C PHE A 3 -16.08 2.90 -11.99
N ILE A 4 -16.33 1.81 -11.27
CA ILE A 4 -16.46 1.82 -9.82
C ILE A 4 -15.31 1.04 -9.20
N SER A 5 -14.80 1.53 -8.07
CA SER A 5 -13.83 0.84 -7.23
C SER A 5 -14.37 0.78 -5.80
N ILE A 6 -14.70 -0.41 -5.31
CA ILE A 6 -15.09 -0.62 -3.92
C ILE A 6 -13.83 -1.01 -3.15
N THR A 7 -13.46 -0.19 -2.16
CA THR A 7 -12.19 -0.35 -1.43
C THR A 7 -12.40 -0.24 0.07
N PRO A 8 -11.66 -1.01 0.89
CA PRO A 8 -11.59 -0.80 2.33
C PRO A 8 -10.91 0.52 2.73
N GLU A 9 -9.99 1.04 1.93
CA GLU A 9 -9.17 2.21 2.30
C GLU A 9 -8.83 3.10 1.09
N ILE A 10 -8.61 4.40 1.35
CA ILE A 10 -8.12 5.37 0.36
C ILE A 10 -7.37 6.51 1.07
N TYR A 11 -6.27 6.98 0.49
CA TYR A 11 -5.68 8.25 0.89
C TYR A 11 -6.27 9.39 0.06
N LEU A 12 -6.79 10.43 0.68
CA LEU A 12 -7.10 11.70 0.02
C LEU A 12 -6.24 12.80 0.67
N ASN A 13 -5.87 13.83 -0.08
CA ASN A 13 -4.89 14.83 0.40
C ASN A 13 -5.34 15.48 1.72
N ASP A 14 -6.65 15.64 1.94
CA ASP A 14 -7.23 16.22 3.15
C ASP A 14 -7.85 15.18 4.10
N LEU A 15 -7.85 13.89 3.75
CA LEU A 15 -8.48 12.82 4.53
C LEU A 15 -7.62 11.55 4.57
N LYS A 16 -7.05 11.27 5.75
CA LYS A 16 -6.11 10.17 6.00
C LYS A 16 -6.84 8.89 6.44
N ILE A 17 -7.70 8.33 5.58
CA ILE A 17 -8.43 7.08 5.86
C ILE A 17 -7.76 5.85 5.23
N PHE A 18 -6.48 5.68 5.54
CA PHE A 18 -5.64 4.61 4.99
C PHE A 18 -4.67 4.06 6.04
N ALA A 19 -4.25 2.82 5.84
CA ALA A 19 -3.30 2.09 6.65
C ALA A 19 -2.02 1.72 5.86
N GLY A 20 -2.03 1.77 4.53
CA GLY A 20 -0.80 1.61 3.76
C GLY A 20 -0.97 1.54 2.25
N GLY A 21 -0.35 0.54 1.63
CA GLY A 21 -0.08 0.52 0.19
C GLY A 21 -1.33 0.56 -0.68
N LEU A 22 -2.39 -0.16 -0.30
CA LEU A 22 -3.65 -0.20 -1.06
C LEU A 22 -4.32 1.18 -1.08
N GLY A 23 -4.47 1.84 0.07
CA GLY A 23 -5.12 3.15 0.11
C GLY A 23 -4.35 4.23 -0.67
N VAL A 24 -3.02 4.14 -0.70
CA VAL A 24 -2.17 5.02 -1.51
C VAL A 24 -2.26 4.70 -3.00
N LEU A 25 -2.32 3.42 -3.39
CA LEU A 25 -2.54 3.00 -4.77
C LEU A 25 -3.91 3.46 -5.29
N GLU A 26 -4.96 3.29 -4.48
CA GLU A 26 -6.30 3.75 -4.81
C GLU A 26 -6.34 5.28 -4.99
N SER A 27 -5.61 6.02 -4.14
CA SER A 27 -5.38 7.44 -4.32
C SER A 27 -4.75 7.76 -5.67
N ASP A 28 -3.64 7.09 -6.00
CA ASP A 28 -2.92 7.33 -7.25
C ASP A 28 -3.82 7.06 -8.47
N LYS A 29 -4.62 5.97 -8.45
CA LYS A 29 -5.65 5.71 -9.47
C LYS A 29 -6.70 6.80 -9.52
N PHE A 30 -7.21 7.25 -8.37
CA PHE A 30 -8.27 8.26 -8.28
C PHE A 30 -7.86 9.60 -8.92
N TYR A 31 -6.70 10.14 -8.56
CA TYR A 31 -6.24 11.42 -9.12
C TYR A 31 -5.86 11.28 -10.60
N ALA A 32 -5.19 10.20 -10.99
CA ALA A 32 -4.87 9.95 -12.39
C ALA A 32 -6.12 9.75 -13.26
N ALA A 33 -7.15 9.07 -12.76
CA ALA A 33 -8.42 8.91 -13.45
C ALA A 33 -9.13 10.25 -13.67
N GLY A 34 -9.11 11.13 -12.66
CA GLY A 34 -9.62 12.50 -12.79
C GLY A 34 -8.85 13.30 -13.85
N ASP A 35 -7.54 13.16 -13.94
CA ASP A 35 -6.72 13.80 -14.98
C ASP A 35 -6.96 13.23 -16.37
N MET A 36 -7.29 11.94 -16.47
CA MET A 36 -7.68 11.26 -17.70
C MET A 36 -9.16 11.49 -18.09
N ASP A 37 -9.88 12.34 -17.34
CA ASP A 37 -11.29 12.64 -17.56
C ASP A 37 -12.21 11.40 -17.49
N LEU A 38 -11.79 10.37 -16.73
CA LEU A 38 -12.57 9.16 -16.51
C LEU A 38 -13.65 9.41 -15.45
N ASN A 39 -14.86 8.90 -15.69
CA ASN A 39 -15.92 8.85 -14.70
C ASN A 39 -15.66 7.70 -13.71
N TYR A 40 -14.73 7.96 -12.80
CA TYR A 40 -14.22 7.01 -11.82
C TYR A 40 -14.81 7.29 -10.43
N VAL A 41 -15.51 6.30 -9.88
CA VAL A 41 -16.20 6.41 -8.59
C VAL A 41 -15.60 5.44 -7.59
N VAL A 42 -15.01 5.95 -6.52
CA VAL A 42 -14.56 5.13 -5.39
C VAL A 42 -15.65 5.08 -4.33
N LEU A 43 -16.00 3.88 -3.85
CA LEU A 43 -16.96 3.68 -2.77
C LEU A 43 -16.23 3.09 -1.55
N THR A 44 -16.32 3.75 -0.40
CA THR A 44 -15.65 3.31 0.82
C THR A 44 -16.34 3.85 2.09
N LEU A 45 -15.95 3.35 3.26
CA LEU A 45 -16.46 3.84 4.55
C LEU A 45 -15.73 5.13 4.98
N LEU A 46 -16.43 6.01 5.69
CA LEU A 46 -15.80 7.10 6.42
C LEU A 46 -15.38 6.63 7.82
N TYR A 47 -14.09 6.38 8.01
CA TYR A 47 -13.53 6.01 9.32
C TYR A 47 -13.25 7.27 10.15
N THR A 48 -14.21 7.70 10.97
CA THR A 48 -14.12 8.93 11.78
C THR A 48 -12.99 8.91 12.80
N ASP A 49 -12.57 7.74 13.27
CA ASP A 49 -11.43 7.54 14.17
C ASP A 49 -10.15 7.03 13.47
N GLY A 50 -10.21 6.98 12.13
CA GLY A 50 -9.09 6.63 11.25
C GLY A 50 -8.46 5.27 11.54
N TYR A 51 -7.17 5.14 11.22
CA TYR A 51 -6.39 3.94 11.51
C TYR A 51 -5.71 4.03 12.87
N ILE A 52 -4.45 4.45 12.90
CA ILE A 52 -3.66 4.63 14.13
C ILE A 52 -2.63 5.74 14.00
N SER A 53 -2.32 6.34 15.14
CA SER A 53 -1.09 7.11 15.37
C SER A 53 -0.24 6.41 16.43
N ILE A 54 1.07 6.59 16.35
CA ILE A 54 2.03 5.96 17.26
C ILE A 54 2.89 7.02 17.88
N ASP A 55 3.08 6.89 19.17
CA ASP A 55 3.87 7.75 20.03
C ASP A 55 4.70 6.89 20.99
N PHE A 56 5.62 7.50 21.71
CA PHE A 56 6.52 6.81 22.63
C PHE A 56 6.53 7.48 23.99
N ASN A 57 6.44 6.66 25.04
CA ASN A 57 6.88 7.06 26.38
C ASN A 57 8.13 6.23 26.72
N ASN A 58 9.31 6.85 26.65
CA ASN A 58 10.59 6.15 26.64
C ASN A 58 10.67 5.11 25.51
N ASP A 59 10.71 3.82 25.87
CA ASP A 59 10.75 2.67 24.97
C ASP A 59 9.35 2.04 24.74
N ASP A 60 8.33 2.48 25.48
CA ASP A 60 6.98 1.95 25.37
C ASP A 60 6.20 2.58 24.22
N VAL A 61 5.66 1.73 23.35
CA VAL A 61 4.84 2.13 22.21
C VAL A 61 3.44 2.49 22.69
N ILE A 62 3.02 3.72 22.44
CA ILE A 62 1.66 4.19 22.68
C ILE A 62 0.92 4.21 21.34
N VAL A 63 -0.16 3.45 21.24
CA VAL A 63 -1.05 3.43 20.08
C VAL A 63 -2.28 4.29 20.35
N LYS A 64 -2.53 5.29 19.50
CA LYS A 64 -3.68 6.21 19.60
C LYS A 64 -4.55 6.09 18.34
N SER A 65 -5.79 6.58 18.41
CA SER A 65 -6.60 6.81 17.20
C SER A 65 -5.94 7.86 16.31
N GLN A 66 -6.27 7.85 15.03
CA GLN A 66 -5.95 8.94 14.12
C GLN A 66 -7.28 9.54 13.65
N SER A 67 -8.01 10.15 14.58
CA SER A 67 -9.31 10.73 14.29
C SER A 67 -9.18 11.81 13.21
N ILE A 68 -10.21 11.89 12.36
CA ILE A 68 -10.22 12.82 11.24
C ILE A 68 -10.33 14.26 11.73
N ASP A 69 -9.69 15.18 11.02
CA ASP A 69 -9.92 16.60 11.23
C ASP A 69 -11.33 16.95 10.72
N LYS A 70 -12.18 17.47 11.60
CA LYS A 70 -13.57 17.81 11.28
C LYS A 70 -13.70 18.90 10.22
N SER A 71 -12.67 19.72 9.99
CA SER A 71 -12.66 20.68 8.88
C SER A 71 -12.76 20.02 7.50
N ILE A 72 -12.56 18.71 7.40
CA ILE A 72 -12.78 17.97 6.15
C ILE A 72 -14.23 18.08 5.67
N PHE A 73 -15.21 18.14 6.58
CA PHE A 73 -16.63 18.19 6.20
C PHE A 73 -16.98 19.47 5.44
N ASP A 74 -16.22 20.56 5.62
CA ASP A 74 -16.38 21.80 4.85
C ASP A 74 -15.96 21.64 3.38
N LYS A 75 -15.16 20.61 3.07
CA LYS A 75 -14.68 20.28 1.72
C LYS A 75 -15.48 19.16 1.06
N LEU A 76 -16.40 18.53 1.78
CA LEU A 76 -17.20 17.41 1.29
C LEU A 76 -18.61 17.86 0.91
N ILE A 77 -19.15 17.28 -0.16
CA ILE A 77 -20.54 17.49 -0.52
C ILE A 77 -21.38 16.46 0.23
N ARG A 78 -22.34 16.94 1.02
CA ARG A 78 -23.31 16.10 1.74
C ARG A 78 -24.47 15.72 0.80
N GLU A 79 -24.77 14.42 0.68
CA GLU A 79 -25.97 13.93 -0.02
C GLU A 79 -27.05 13.45 0.96
N ASP A 80 -28.23 13.08 0.46
CA ASP A 80 -29.34 12.61 1.30
C ASP A 80 -28.98 11.30 2.02
N VAL A 81 -29.42 11.20 3.28
CA VAL A 81 -29.25 9.98 4.08
C VAL A 81 -30.09 8.85 3.52
N PHE A 82 -29.58 7.63 3.64
CA PHE A 82 -30.33 6.42 3.31
C PHE A 82 -30.23 5.38 4.42
N LYS A 83 -31.05 4.34 4.29
CA LYS A 83 -31.14 3.24 5.26
C LYS A 83 -30.80 1.91 4.59
N ILE A 84 -30.00 1.12 5.29
CA ILE A 84 -29.72 -0.28 4.95
C ILE A 84 -29.96 -1.15 6.17
N THR A 85 -30.12 -2.46 5.98
CA THR A 85 -30.24 -3.40 7.11
C THR A 85 -28.97 -4.20 7.24
N VAL A 86 -28.31 -4.15 8.40
CA VAL A 86 -27.12 -4.96 8.74
C VAL A 86 -27.31 -5.60 10.11
N ALA A 87 -27.03 -6.90 10.24
CA ALA A 87 -27.16 -7.64 11.49
C ALA A 87 -28.54 -7.47 12.15
N ASN A 88 -29.61 -7.50 11.35
CA ASN A 88 -31.00 -7.25 11.76
C ASN A 88 -31.26 -5.86 12.39
N ARG A 89 -30.40 -4.89 12.13
CA ARG A 89 -30.55 -3.49 12.57
C ARG A 89 -30.70 -2.59 11.36
N GLU A 90 -31.59 -1.62 11.45
CA GLU A 90 -31.65 -0.52 10.49
C GLU A 90 -30.46 0.41 10.75
N VAL A 91 -29.60 0.58 9.75
CA VAL A 91 -28.40 1.41 9.78
C VAL A 91 -28.64 2.64 8.90
N VAL A 92 -28.50 3.82 9.47
CA VAL A 92 -28.63 5.10 8.77
C VAL A 92 -27.25 5.53 8.30
N VAL A 93 -27.12 5.78 7.00
CA VAL A 93 -25.87 6.10 6.33
C VAL A 93 -25.95 7.50 5.73
N GLN A 94 -24.97 8.33 6.05
CA GLN A 94 -24.75 9.66 5.49
C GLN A 94 -23.64 9.56 4.42
N PRO A 95 -23.95 9.79 3.14
CA PRO A 95 -22.94 9.84 2.10
C PRO A 95 -22.26 11.22 2.09
N TRP A 96 -20.94 11.21 1.96
CA TRP A 96 -20.12 12.41 1.74
C TRP A 96 -19.29 12.24 0.48
N ILE A 97 -19.27 13.26 -0.39
CA ILE A 97 -18.62 13.19 -1.69
C ILE A 97 -17.38 14.08 -1.69
N TYR A 98 -16.22 13.46 -1.94
CA TYR A 98 -14.99 14.15 -2.30
C TYR A 98 -14.85 14.13 -3.83
N ARG A 99 -14.70 15.29 -4.48
CA ARG A 99 -14.60 15.39 -5.96
C ARG A 99 -13.22 15.86 -6.39
N TYR A 100 -12.70 15.24 -7.44
CA TYR A 100 -11.52 15.70 -8.17
C TYR A 100 -11.76 15.55 -9.68
N LYS A 101 -12.02 16.67 -10.37
CA LYS A 101 -12.43 16.68 -11.77
C LYS A 101 -13.67 15.77 -11.97
N LYS A 102 -13.64 14.82 -12.92
CA LYS A 102 -14.71 13.83 -13.13
C LYS A 102 -14.67 12.63 -12.18
N ALA A 103 -13.59 12.44 -11.42
CA ALA A 103 -13.51 11.39 -10.43
C ALA A 103 -14.17 11.84 -9.10
N ARG A 104 -14.82 10.91 -8.41
CA ARG A 104 -15.36 11.17 -7.06
C ARG A 104 -15.20 9.98 -6.12
N THR A 105 -15.00 10.26 -4.84
CA THR A 105 -15.04 9.27 -3.75
C THR A 105 -16.30 9.51 -2.95
N VAL A 106 -17.08 8.45 -2.73
CA VAL A 106 -18.25 8.42 -1.86
C VAL A 106 -17.83 7.75 -0.55
N LEU A 107 -17.95 8.51 0.53
CA LEU A 107 -17.57 8.12 1.88
C LEU A 107 -18.86 7.86 2.67
N PHE A 108 -19.06 6.62 3.10
CA PHE A 108 -20.23 6.23 3.86
C PHE A 108 -19.99 6.37 5.37
N GLU A 109 -20.58 7.38 5.99
CA GLU A 109 -20.60 7.54 7.45
C GLU A 109 -21.85 6.86 8.02
N VAL A 110 -21.67 5.95 8.98
CA VAL A 110 -22.80 5.42 9.75
C VAL A 110 -23.13 6.40 10.87
N ILE A 111 -24.36 6.91 10.90
CA ILE A 111 -24.81 7.83 11.96
C ILE A 111 -25.58 7.09 13.06
N GLU A 112 -26.32 6.03 12.70
CA GLU A 112 -27.10 5.20 13.63
C GLU A 112 -27.12 3.73 13.13
N PRO A 113 -27.23 2.71 14.02
CA PRO A 113 -27.20 2.82 15.47
C PRO A 113 -25.76 2.91 16.01
N ASP A 114 -25.65 3.40 17.23
CA ASP A 114 -24.38 3.69 17.90
C ASP A 114 -23.39 2.51 17.99
N ASP A 115 -23.88 1.29 18.16
CA ASP A 115 -23.05 0.08 18.21
C ASP A 115 -22.41 -0.23 16.85
N ILE A 116 -23.15 -0.12 15.74
CA ILE A 116 -22.61 -0.30 14.39
C ILE A 116 -21.67 0.86 14.04
N ARG A 117 -22.04 2.10 14.41
CA ARG A 117 -21.19 3.29 14.22
C ARG A 117 -19.80 3.11 14.85
N ARG A 118 -19.73 2.58 16.07
CA ARG A 118 -18.46 2.29 16.75
C ARG A 118 -17.66 1.23 16.00
N ILE A 119 -18.28 0.15 15.53
CA ILE A 119 -17.61 -0.91 14.75
C ILE A 119 -16.94 -0.34 13.49
N VAL A 120 -17.62 0.53 12.75
CA VAL A 120 -17.11 1.09 11.48
C VAL A 120 -16.23 2.32 11.62
N SER A 121 -16.13 2.92 12.82
CA SER A 121 -15.38 4.16 13.05
C SER A 121 -13.87 4.05 12.78
N ARG A 122 -13.31 2.84 12.90
CA ARG A 122 -11.87 2.56 12.81
C ARG A 122 -11.53 1.74 11.58
N LEU A 123 -10.46 2.09 10.86
CA LEU A 123 -9.94 1.28 9.75
C LEU A 123 -9.15 0.08 10.29
N TYR A 124 -9.46 -1.14 9.86
CA TYR A 124 -8.73 -2.39 10.19
C TYR A 124 -8.53 -2.73 11.68
N VAL A 125 -9.22 -2.03 12.59
CA VAL A 125 -9.17 -2.33 14.03
C VAL A 125 -10.53 -2.88 14.42
N GLU A 126 -10.64 -4.21 14.41
CA GLU A 126 -11.82 -4.96 14.84
C GLU A 126 -11.47 -5.91 15.98
N ASP A 127 -12.39 -6.14 16.92
CA ASP A 127 -12.18 -7.04 18.06
C ASP A 127 -12.56 -8.48 17.80
N SER A 128 -13.35 -8.73 16.76
CA SER A 128 -13.77 -10.08 16.38
C SER A 128 -13.99 -10.20 14.87
N VAL A 129 -14.04 -11.45 14.40
CA VAL A 129 -14.45 -11.78 13.01
C VAL A 129 -15.85 -11.25 12.71
N GLU A 130 -16.75 -11.26 13.69
CA GLU A 130 -18.11 -10.73 13.55
C GLU A 130 -18.10 -9.20 13.33
N GLN A 131 -17.32 -8.44 14.09
CA GLN A 131 -17.20 -6.99 13.86
C GLN A 131 -16.62 -6.68 12.48
N GLN A 132 -15.62 -7.45 12.04
CA GLN A 132 -15.08 -7.34 10.69
C GLN A 132 -16.15 -7.63 9.63
N PHE A 133 -16.91 -8.71 9.80
CA PHE A 133 -18.00 -9.08 8.91
C PHE A 133 -19.08 -7.99 8.83
N ILE A 134 -19.52 -7.46 9.97
CA ILE A 134 -20.50 -6.36 10.05
C ILE A 134 -19.99 -5.12 9.31
N LYS A 135 -18.74 -4.72 9.56
CA LYS A 135 -18.12 -3.56 8.91
C LYS A 135 -18.14 -3.67 7.38
N TYR A 136 -17.68 -4.80 6.85
CA TYR A 136 -17.63 -4.98 5.40
C TYR A 136 -19.02 -5.28 4.79
N SER A 137 -19.98 -5.74 5.59
CA SER A 137 -21.39 -5.82 5.19
C SER A 137 -22.02 -4.43 5.06
N VAL A 138 -21.69 -3.48 5.95
CA VAL A 138 -22.06 -2.06 5.80
C VAL A 138 -21.48 -1.50 4.51
N LEU A 139 -20.19 -1.74 4.22
CA LEU A 139 -19.56 -1.28 2.97
C LEU A 139 -20.28 -1.86 1.74
N ALA A 140 -20.53 -3.17 1.72
CA ALA A 140 -21.18 -3.84 0.59
C ALA A 140 -22.61 -3.34 0.36
N LYS A 141 -23.43 -3.26 1.41
CA LYS A 141 -24.83 -2.82 1.32
C LYS A 141 -24.96 -1.34 0.98
N SER A 142 -24.10 -0.48 1.56
CA SER A 142 -24.05 0.95 1.22
C SER A 142 -23.64 1.16 -0.24
N SER A 143 -22.63 0.41 -0.69
CA SER A 143 -22.17 0.48 -2.08
C SER A 143 -23.26 0.05 -3.05
N LEU A 144 -23.95 -1.07 -2.77
CA LEU A 144 -25.05 -1.55 -3.59
C LEU A 144 -26.20 -0.53 -3.67
N TYR A 145 -26.62 0.00 -2.52
CA TYR A 145 -27.66 1.02 -2.45
C TYR A 145 -27.30 2.23 -3.32
N TYR A 146 -26.09 2.76 -3.15
CA TYR A 146 -25.64 3.95 -3.88
C TYR A 146 -25.52 3.69 -5.38
N ILE A 147 -25.03 2.50 -5.78
CA ILE A 147 -24.99 2.09 -7.20
C ILE A 147 -26.40 2.07 -7.80
N GLN A 148 -27.37 1.51 -7.08
CA GLN A 148 -28.75 1.37 -7.57
C GLN A 148 -29.48 2.71 -7.68
N ASN A 149 -29.38 3.55 -6.65
CA ASN A 149 -30.23 4.73 -6.51
C ASN A 149 -29.57 6.02 -7.01
N ASN A 150 -28.24 6.13 -6.94
CA ASN A 150 -27.53 7.38 -7.26
C ASN A 150 -26.72 7.30 -8.57
N ILE A 151 -26.32 6.10 -9.00
CA ILE A 151 -25.55 5.90 -10.24
C ILE A 151 -26.41 5.29 -11.35
N GLY A 152 -27.23 4.30 -11.01
CA GLY A 152 -27.95 3.45 -11.96
C GLY A 152 -27.06 2.32 -12.48
N ILE A 153 -27.50 1.06 -12.29
CA ILE A 153 -26.74 -0.14 -12.68
C ILE A 153 -26.40 -0.15 -14.17
N ASP A 154 -27.28 0.35 -15.03
CA ASP A 154 -27.08 0.39 -16.48
C ASP A 154 -25.96 1.35 -16.90
N ASN A 155 -25.65 2.35 -16.07
CA ASN A 155 -24.56 3.29 -16.32
C ASN A 155 -23.18 2.73 -15.93
N VAL A 156 -23.15 1.67 -15.12
CA VAL A 156 -21.93 1.04 -14.64
C VAL A 156 -21.37 0.11 -15.69
N GLU A 157 -20.12 0.36 -16.09
CA GLU A 157 -19.38 -0.52 -16.99
C GLU A 157 -18.75 -1.67 -16.20
N LEU A 158 -18.08 -1.33 -15.09
CA LEU A 158 -17.31 -2.28 -14.30
C LEU A 158 -17.17 -1.81 -12.85
N ILE A 159 -17.09 -2.78 -11.94
CA ILE A 159 -16.88 -2.60 -10.51
C ILE A 159 -15.67 -3.45 -10.10
N ASP A 160 -14.59 -2.78 -9.74
CA ASP A 160 -13.43 -3.42 -9.12
C ASP A 160 -13.65 -3.61 -7.63
N LEU A 161 -13.47 -4.84 -7.18
CA LEU A 161 -13.45 -5.25 -5.79
C LEU A 161 -11.98 -5.25 -5.34
N GLN A 162 -11.55 -4.20 -4.65
CA GLN A 162 -10.18 -4.06 -4.17
C GLN A 162 -9.99 -4.92 -2.92
N GLU A 163 -9.39 -6.10 -3.11
CA GLU A 163 -9.24 -7.18 -2.12
C GLU A 163 -10.57 -7.86 -1.74
N SER A 164 -10.50 -9.12 -1.32
CA SER A 164 -11.68 -9.95 -1.03
C SER A 164 -12.58 -9.42 0.10
N LEU A 165 -12.09 -8.53 0.97
CA LEU A 165 -12.90 -7.83 1.98
C LEU A 165 -14.00 -6.98 1.35
N SER A 166 -13.78 -6.43 0.15
CA SER A 166 -14.78 -5.65 -0.59
C SER A 166 -15.83 -6.52 -1.31
N GLY A 167 -15.61 -7.84 -1.34
CA GLY A 167 -16.36 -8.76 -2.20
C GLY A 167 -17.70 -9.24 -1.65
N LEU A 168 -18.11 -8.87 -0.43
CA LEU A 168 -19.40 -9.27 0.15
C LEU A 168 -20.61 -8.82 -0.68
N ILE A 169 -20.44 -7.81 -1.55
CA ILE A 169 -21.49 -7.38 -2.49
C ILE A 169 -21.94 -8.50 -3.46
N ILE A 170 -21.10 -9.52 -3.68
CA ILE A 170 -21.39 -10.68 -4.56
C ILE A 170 -22.68 -11.42 -4.17
N PHE A 171 -23.06 -11.40 -2.89
CA PHE A 171 -24.26 -12.09 -2.41
C PHE A 171 -25.57 -11.38 -2.76
N MET A 172 -25.51 -10.12 -3.22
CA MET A 172 -26.68 -9.29 -3.50
C MET A 172 -26.71 -8.75 -4.94
N PHE A 173 -25.54 -8.60 -5.57
CA PHE A 173 -25.43 -7.99 -6.89
C PHE A 173 -25.70 -8.99 -8.01
N LYS A 174 -26.78 -8.75 -8.77
CA LYS A 174 -27.24 -9.67 -9.82
C LYS A 174 -26.34 -9.69 -11.06
N ASN A 175 -25.80 -8.52 -11.42
CA ASN A 175 -24.95 -8.32 -12.60
C ASN A 175 -23.49 -8.69 -12.33
N ILE A 176 -23.24 -9.93 -11.88
CA ILE A 176 -21.92 -10.40 -11.45
C ILE A 176 -20.85 -10.27 -12.55
N GLU A 177 -21.25 -10.22 -13.82
CA GLU A 177 -20.38 -9.98 -14.97
C GLU A 177 -19.70 -8.60 -14.94
N LYS A 178 -20.28 -7.63 -14.23
CA LYS A 178 -19.70 -6.30 -14.01
C LYS A 178 -18.73 -6.27 -12.81
N LEU A 179 -18.54 -7.38 -12.09
CA LEU A 179 -17.63 -7.45 -10.95
C LEU A 179 -16.27 -8.01 -11.37
N ARG A 180 -15.19 -7.38 -10.92
CA ARG A 180 -13.82 -7.89 -11.08
C ARG A 180 -13.09 -7.87 -9.75
N LEU A 181 -12.57 -9.02 -9.33
CA LEU A 181 -11.72 -9.12 -8.15
C LEU A 181 -10.30 -8.64 -8.48
N VAL A 182 -9.74 -7.79 -7.62
CA VAL A 182 -8.32 -7.39 -7.66
C VAL A 182 -7.67 -7.81 -6.34
N ILE A 183 -6.69 -8.71 -6.39
CA ILE A 183 -6.04 -9.26 -5.20
C ILE A 183 -4.72 -8.50 -4.94
N HIS A 184 -4.55 -7.96 -3.73
CA HIS A 184 -3.43 -7.06 -3.39
C HIS A 184 -2.41 -7.66 -2.41
N THR A 185 -2.64 -8.90 -1.97
CA THR A 185 -1.71 -9.63 -1.11
C THR A 185 -1.85 -11.14 -1.31
N PRO A 186 -0.77 -11.92 -1.19
CA PRO A 186 -0.85 -13.37 -0.99
C PRO A 186 -1.02 -13.75 0.50
N GLY A 187 -0.86 -12.77 1.40
CA GLY A 187 -0.97 -12.98 2.84
C GLY A 187 -2.41 -13.24 3.30
N PRO A 188 -2.62 -14.07 4.34
CA PRO A 188 -3.94 -14.56 4.75
C PRO A 188 -4.92 -13.47 5.17
N TRP A 189 -4.45 -12.32 5.64
CA TRP A 189 -5.30 -11.18 6.01
C TRP A 189 -6.08 -10.57 4.83
N GLY A 190 -5.63 -10.79 3.59
CA GLY A 190 -6.39 -10.41 2.38
C GLY A 190 -7.47 -11.42 2.01
N HIS A 191 -7.49 -12.60 2.65
CA HIS A 191 -8.37 -13.71 2.29
C HIS A 191 -9.29 -14.06 3.47
N PRO A 192 -10.23 -13.16 3.83
CA PRO A 192 -11.04 -13.32 5.04
C PRO A 192 -11.88 -14.59 4.98
N VAL A 193 -12.02 -15.22 6.14
CA VAL A 193 -12.80 -16.45 6.33
C VAL A 193 -13.95 -16.14 7.27
N TYR A 194 -15.19 -16.36 6.82
CA TYR A 194 -16.39 -16.10 7.60
C TYR A 194 -17.18 -17.38 7.87
N PRO A 195 -17.81 -17.53 9.05
CA PRO A 195 -18.80 -18.58 9.29
C PRO A 195 -19.93 -18.52 8.24
N VAL A 196 -20.35 -19.69 7.74
CA VAL A 196 -21.48 -19.81 6.79
C VAL A 196 -22.73 -19.16 7.37
N GLU A 197 -23.02 -19.40 8.65
CA GLU A 197 -24.18 -18.83 9.35
C GLU A 197 -24.25 -17.30 9.24
N TYR A 198 -23.10 -16.60 9.30
CA TYR A 198 -23.08 -15.14 9.17
C TYR A 198 -23.56 -14.71 7.79
N LEU A 199 -23.09 -15.40 6.75
CA LEU A 199 -23.43 -15.11 5.36
C LEU A 199 -24.89 -15.44 5.05
N GLU A 200 -25.34 -16.63 5.43
CA GLU A 200 -26.72 -17.08 5.19
C GLU A 200 -27.73 -16.19 5.90
N ARG A 201 -27.46 -15.84 7.17
CA ARG A 201 -28.33 -14.95 7.96
C ARG A 201 -28.37 -13.53 7.41
N GLU A 202 -27.23 -12.97 7.05
CA GLU A 202 -27.11 -11.55 6.66
C GLU A 202 -27.62 -11.27 5.24
N TYR A 203 -27.43 -12.23 4.33
CA TYR A 203 -27.75 -12.09 2.90
C TYR A 203 -28.94 -12.94 2.46
N ASN A 204 -29.52 -13.75 3.35
CA ASN A 204 -30.63 -14.66 3.06
C ASN A 204 -30.33 -15.57 1.85
N VAL A 205 -29.13 -16.16 1.87
CA VAL A 205 -28.63 -17.09 0.85
C VAL A 205 -28.45 -18.47 1.46
N VAL A 206 -28.43 -19.51 0.62
CA VAL A 206 -28.05 -20.87 1.02
C VAL A 206 -26.68 -21.18 0.43
N ILE A 207 -25.71 -21.50 1.29
CA ILE A 207 -24.37 -21.88 0.88
C ILE A 207 -24.25 -23.40 1.08
N SER A 208 -24.42 -24.14 -0.01
CA SER A 208 -24.35 -25.60 -0.05
C SER A 208 -22.91 -26.13 0.03
N ASP A 209 -22.12 -25.62 0.98
CA ASP A 209 -20.78 -26.11 1.27
C ASP A 209 -20.84 -27.00 2.51
N SER A 210 -20.14 -28.14 2.46
CA SER A 210 -19.96 -29.01 3.63
C SER A 210 -19.14 -28.35 4.74
N ASN A 211 -18.38 -27.30 4.42
CA ASN A 211 -17.56 -26.57 5.37
C ASN A 211 -18.39 -25.54 6.16
N LYS A 212 -18.09 -25.38 7.46
CA LYS A 212 -18.74 -24.37 8.32
C LYS A 212 -18.26 -22.94 8.05
N TYR A 213 -17.22 -22.78 7.22
CA TYR A 213 -16.57 -21.52 6.93
C TYR A 213 -16.36 -21.32 5.43
N VAL A 214 -16.43 -20.07 4.99
CA VAL A 214 -16.20 -19.66 3.60
C VAL A 214 -14.96 -18.78 3.54
N ASN A 215 -13.97 -19.18 2.73
CA ASN A 215 -12.90 -18.28 2.32
C ASN A 215 -13.45 -17.37 1.20
N MET A 216 -13.50 -16.06 1.45
CA MET A 216 -14.10 -15.12 0.51
C MET A 216 -13.36 -15.05 -0.83
N THR A 217 -12.04 -15.20 -0.84
CA THR A 217 -11.25 -15.19 -2.08
C THR A 217 -11.63 -16.37 -2.95
N GLU A 218 -11.67 -17.57 -2.38
CA GLU A 218 -12.07 -18.77 -3.10
C GLU A 218 -13.53 -18.67 -3.57
N TYR A 219 -14.44 -18.19 -2.72
CA TYR A 219 -15.84 -18.00 -3.11
C TYR A 219 -15.98 -17.05 -4.31
N LEU A 220 -15.29 -15.90 -4.27
CA LEU A 220 -15.27 -14.95 -5.38
C LEU A 220 -14.65 -15.57 -6.63
N LEU A 221 -13.53 -16.30 -6.51
CA LEU A 221 -12.90 -16.98 -7.63
C LEU A 221 -13.80 -18.07 -8.23
N ARG A 222 -14.63 -18.77 -7.45
CA ARG A 222 -15.62 -19.72 -7.97
C ARG A 222 -16.72 -19.02 -8.78
N LYS A 223 -17.17 -17.83 -8.34
CA LYS A 223 -18.27 -17.09 -8.96
C LYS A 223 -17.86 -16.20 -10.14
N LEU A 224 -16.66 -15.62 -10.10
CA LEU A 224 -16.18 -14.68 -11.10
C LEU A 224 -15.36 -15.39 -12.20
N GLY A 225 -15.40 -14.83 -13.41
CA GLY A 225 -14.68 -15.38 -14.56
C GLY A 225 -13.17 -15.14 -14.53
N LYS A 226 -12.74 -13.99 -14.01
CA LYS A 226 -11.34 -13.56 -13.95
C LYS A 226 -11.05 -12.82 -12.63
N ALA A 227 -9.79 -12.80 -12.22
CA ALA A 227 -9.29 -11.96 -11.14
C ALA A 227 -7.95 -11.32 -11.54
N ASN A 228 -7.75 -10.07 -11.18
CA ASN A 228 -6.50 -9.37 -11.44
C ASN A 228 -5.54 -9.52 -10.25
N THR A 229 -4.27 -9.76 -10.57
CA THR A 229 -3.14 -9.65 -9.64
C THR A 229 -2.33 -8.41 -9.98
N VAL A 230 -1.56 -7.90 -9.03
CA VAL A 230 -0.87 -6.61 -9.14
C VAL A 230 0.61 -6.72 -9.49
N SER A 231 1.07 -7.91 -9.85
CA SER A 231 2.36 -8.19 -10.51
C SER A 231 2.33 -9.57 -11.16
N GLU A 232 3.28 -9.81 -12.06
CA GLU A 232 3.52 -11.13 -12.66
C GLU A 232 3.93 -12.16 -11.61
N LYS A 233 4.81 -11.76 -10.67
CA LYS A 233 5.25 -12.65 -9.61
C LYS A 233 4.11 -13.04 -8.67
N GLN A 234 3.24 -12.10 -8.31
CA GLN A 234 2.07 -12.41 -7.48
C GLN A 234 1.12 -13.38 -8.20
N ARG A 235 0.92 -13.22 -9.52
CA ARG A 235 0.14 -14.19 -10.30
C ARG A 235 0.69 -15.59 -10.12
N ASP A 236 2.00 -15.77 -10.26
CA ASP A 236 2.63 -17.08 -10.16
C ASP A 236 2.54 -17.67 -8.73
N VAL A 237 2.64 -16.82 -7.70
CA VAL A 237 2.47 -17.23 -6.30
C VAL A 237 1.02 -17.63 -6.04
N LEU A 238 0.04 -16.82 -6.43
CA LEU A 238 -1.38 -17.10 -6.24
C LEU A 238 -1.83 -18.33 -7.03
N SER A 239 -1.30 -18.54 -8.25
CA SER A 239 -1.55 -19.76 -9.03
C SER A 239 -1.08 -21.03 -8.33
N LYS A 240 -0.15 -20.95 -7.37
CA LYS A 240 0.28 -22.09 -6.55
C LYS A 240 -0.48 -22.21 -5.23
N ILE A 241 -0.95 -21.09 -4.67
CA ILE A 241 -1.85 -21.09 -3.51
C ILE A 241 -3.23 -21.63 -3.92
N TYR A 242 -3.70 -21.25 -5.11
CA TYR A 242 -5.01 -21.54 -5.66
C TYR A 242 -4.92 -22.21 -7.04
N PRO A 243 -4.39 -23.46 -7.11
CA PRO A 243 -4.11 -24.13 -8.38
C PRO A 243 -5.35 -24.32 -9.27
N GLU A 244 -6.51 -24.57 -8.67
CA GLU A 244 -7.80 -24.72 -9.38
C GLU A 244 -8.27 -23.44 -10.10
N PHE A 245 -7.75 -22.27 -9.72
CA PHE A 245 -8.09 -20.97 -10.32
C PHE A 245 -6.92 -20.34 -11.08
N SER A 246 -5.83 -21.07 -11.30
CA SER A 246 -4.60 -20.55 -11.92
C SER A 246 -4.84 -19.87 -13.29
N ASN A 247 -5.79 -20.38 -14.08
CA ASN A 247 -6.18 -19.82 -15.38
C ASN A 247 -7.04 -18.54 -15.29
N LYS A 248 -7.51 -18.15 -14.10
CA LYS A 248 -8.31 -16.94 -13.88
C LYS A 248 -7.47 -15.71 -13.57
N PHE A 249 -6.22 -15.88 -13.14
CA PHE A 249 -5.38 -14.78 -12.71
C PHE A 249 -4.73 -14.04 -13.88
N HIS A 250 -4.97 -12.73 -13.96
CA HIS A 250 -4.40 -11.85 -14.97
C HIS A 250 -3.54 -10.79 -14.27
N ALA A 251 -2.26 -10.73 -14.61
CA ALA A 251 -1.36 -9.76 -13.99
C ALA A 251 -1.50 -8.39 -14.65
N ILE A 252 -1.81 -7.38 -13.84
CA ILE A 252 -1.65 -5.98 -14.22
C ILE A 252 -0.83 -5.30 -13.13
N THR A 253 0.45 -5.11 -13.42
CA THR A 253 1.41 -4.52 -12.48
C THR A 253 0.95 -3.13 -12.04
N ASN A 254 1.01 -2.87 -10.72
CA ASN A 254 0.68 -1.57 -10.17
C ASN A 254 1.53 -0.44 -10.76
N GLY A 255 1.05 0.79 -10.55
CA GLY A 255 1.76 2.02 -10.90
C GLY A 255 1.60 3.06 -9.80
N ILE A 256 2.20 4.22 -10.04
CA ILE A 256 2.17 5.40 -9.18
C ILE A 256 1.76 6.63 -9.98
N TYR A 257 1.14 7.60 -9.32
CA TYR A 257 0.81 8.87 -9.93
C TYR A 257 2.06 9.78 -9.95
N LEU A 258 2.67 9.94 -11.13
CA LEU A 258 3.99 10.58 -11.26
C LEU A 258 4.02 11.99 -10.67
N GLU A 259 2.98 12.79 -10.90
CA GLU A 259 2.85 14.16 -10.43
C GLU A 259 2.86 14.27 -8.90
N ARG A 260 2.38 13.24 -8.20
CA ARG A 260 2.44 13.18 -6.73
C ARG A 260 3.85 12.85 -6.25
N TRP A 261 4.49 11.86 -6.87
CA TRP A 261 5.67 11.20 -6.30
C TRP A 261 7.01 11.67 -6.86
N MET A 262 7.05 12.12 -8.12
CA MET A 262 8.25 12.72 -8.69
C MET A 262 8.47 14.13 -8.11
N ASN A 263 9.74 14.49 -7.94
CA ASN A 263 10.12 15.87 -7.75
C ASN A 263 9.68 16.66 -8.99
N ARG A 264 9.17 17.88 -8.78
CA ARG A 264 8.61 18.71 -9.85
C ARG A 264 9.62 18.98 -10.97
N GLU A 265 10.87 19.31 -10.64
CA GLU A 265 11.91 19.56 -11.63
C GLU A 265 12.19 18.28 -12.44
N LEU A 266 12.36 17.14 -11.77
CA LEU A 266 12.58 15.86 -12.46
C LEU A 266 11.40 15.46 -13.35
N TYR A 267 10.17 15.75 -12.92
CA TYR A 267 8.97 15.49 -13.72
C TYR A 267 8.94 16.39 -14.97
N GLU A 268 9.20 17.69 -14.84
CA GLU A 268 9.26 18.62 -15.98
C GLU A 268 10.36 18.22 -16.99
N ARG A 269 11.49 17.72 -16.50
CA ARG A 269 12.61 17.22 -17.33
C ARG A 269 12.28 15.90 -18.00
N TYR A 270 11.60 15.00 -17.29
CA TYR A 270 11.07 13.77 -17.87
C TYR A 270 10.11 14.06 -19.04
N LEU A 271 9.20 15.03 -18.91
CA LEU A 271 8.30 15.42 -20.01
C LEU A 271 9.06 15.92 -21.24
N LYS A 272 10.22 16.56 -21.05
CA LYS A 272 11.11 17.04 -22.12
C LYS A 272 12.10 15.98 -22.62
N GLN A 273 12.10 14.78 -22.03
CA GLN A 273 13.10 13.73 -22.28
C GLN A 273 14.55 14.17 -21.98
N GLU A 274 14.73 15.04 -20.99
CA GLU A 274 16.02 15.57 -20.56
C GLU A 274 16.52 14.81 -19.32
N PHE A 275 17.56 13.99 -19.50
CA PHE A 275 18.13 13.18 -18.42
C PHE A 275 19.62 13.49 -18.25
N THR A 276 19.93 14.52 -17.47
CA THR A 276 21.30 14.92 -17.18
C THR A 276 21.67 14.66 -15.72
N LEU A 277 22.96 14.42 -15.49
CA LEU A 277 23.47 14.20 -14.15
C LEU A 277 23.36 15.46 -13.28
N ASP A 278 23.71 16.63 -13.84
CA ASP A 278 23.67 17.93 -13.15
C ASP A 278 22.29 18.23 -12.53
N VAL A 279 21.21 17.98 -13.30
CA VAL A 279 19.84 18.15 -12.82
C VAL A 279 19.54 17.21 -11.66
N LEU A 280 19.98 15.95 -11.74
CA LEU A 280 19.72 14.96 -10.71
C LEU A 280 20.49 15.26 -9.42
N GLU A 281 21.77 15.64 -9.52
CA GLU A 281 22.62 16.02 -8.38
C GLU A 281 22.08 17.27 -7.68
N LYS A 282 21.79 18.33 -8.44
CA LYS A 282 21.22 19.57 -7.91
C LYS A 282 19.89 19.31 -7.20
N THR A 283 19.00 18.55 -7.84
CA THR A 283 17.69 18.23 -7.25
C THR A 283 17.84 17.39 -5.98
N ARG A 284 18.78 16.43 -5.94
CA ARG A 284 19.08 15.64 -4.74
C ARG A 284 19.52 16.55 -3.59
N GLY A 285 20.41 17.51 -3.84
CA GLY A 285 20.85 18.48 -2.84
C GLY A 285 19.70 19.31 -2.27
N GLU A 286 18.83 19.84 -3.13
CA GLU A 286 17.65 20.60 -2.69
C GLU A 286 16.67 19.74 -1.85
N CYS A 287 16.48 18.48 -2.23
CA CYS A 287 15.68 17.54 -1.44
C CYS A 287 16.31 17.24 -0.07
N LYS A 288 17.64 17.10 0.00
CA LYS A 288 18.36 16.89 1.28
C LYS A 288 18.20 18.07 2.23
N ASN A 289 18.15 19.31 1.74
CA ASN A 289 17.87 20.48 2.58
C ASN A 289 16.50 20.40 3.25
N LYS A 290 15.45 20.06 2.48
CA LYS A 290 14.10 19.85 3.04
C LYS A 290 14.04 18.68 4.02
N LEU A 291 14.81 17.64 3.74
CA LEU A 291 14.92 16.50 4.65
C LEU A 291 15.63 16.90 5.95
N ASN A 292 16.71 17.69 5.92
CA ASN A 292 17.36 18.22 7.11
C ASN A 292 16.37 18.99 8.00
N GLU A 293 15.56 19.87 7.41
CA GLU A 293 14.49 20.58 8.13
C GLU A 293 13.51 19.62 8.81
N LEU A 294 13.06 18.59 8.09
CA LEU A 294 12.17 17.57 8.66
C LEU A 294 12.85 16.78 9.79
N LEU A 295 14.10 16.36 9.62
CA LEU A 295 14.82 15.55 10.61
C LEU A 295 15.13 16.34 11.89
N SER A 296 15.32 17.67 11.80
CA SER A 296 15.53 18.54 12.95
C SER A 296 14.41 18.49 13.99
N LEU A 297 13.20 18.08 13.58
CA LEU A 297 12.06 17.85 14.47
C LEU A 297 12.20 16.60 15.35
N TYR A 298 13.09 15.68 14.98
CA TYR A 298 13.28 14.38 15.64
C TYR A 298 14.64 14.27 16.32
N LYS A 299 15.69 14.81 15.69
CA LYS A 299 17.07 14.71 16.18
C LYS A 299 17.91 15.84 15.61
N ASP A 300 18.81 16.38 16.41
CA ASP A 300 19.85 17.27 15.91
C ASP A 300 20.84 16.46 15.07
N ILE A 301 20.75 16.61 13.74
CA ILE A 301 21.53 15.85 12.77
C ILE A 301 21.75 16.65 11.49
N ASP A 302 22.97 16.60 10.98
CA ASP A 302 23.32 17.12 9.65
C ASP A 302 23.57 15.97 8.67
N ILE A 303 22.85 15.97 7.55
CA ILE A 303 22.95 14.97 6.48
C ILE A 303 23.69 15.46 5.23
N SER A 304 24.15 16.71 5.19
CA SER A 304 24.57 17.39 3.95
C SER A 304 25.65 16.64 3.15
N ASP A 305 26.66 16.09 3.84
CA ASP A 305 27.76 15.32 3.23
C ASP A 305 27.66 13.80 3.49
N LYS A 306 26.51 13.32 3.97
CA LYS A 306 26.32 11.91 4.35
C LYS A 306 25.47 11.17 3.33
N ILE A 307 25.74 9.88 3.16
CA ILE A 307 24.82 8.99 2.44
C ILE A 307 23.58 8.77 3.29
N VAL A 308 22.40 9.00 2.72
CA VAL A 308 21.10 8.82 3.37
C VAL A 308 20.51 7.47 2.92
N ILE A 309 20.48 6.51 3.84
CA ILE A 309 19.93 5.17 3.61
C ILE A 309 18.60 5.05 4.34
N THR A 310 17.54 4.72 3.60
CA THR A 310 16.18 4.81 4.15
C THR A 310 15.42 3.50 4.06
N TRP A 311 14.77 3.12 5.15
CA TRP A 311 13.78 2.05 5.21
C TRP A 311 12.51 2.61 5.87
N VAL A 312 11.48 2.92 5.07
CA VAL A 312 10.24 3.54 5.58
C VAL A 312 9.00 2.85 5.01
N ARG A 313 8.44 1.91 5.75
CA ARG A 313 7.33 1.04 5.31
C ARG A 313 6.52 0.58 6.52
N ARG A 314 5.30 0.07 6.32
CA ARG A 314 4.51 -0.58 7.41
C ARG A 314 5.38 -1.60 8.17
N LEU A 315 5.37 -1.57 9.50
CA LEU A 315 6.18 -2.49 10.31
C LEU A 315 5.43 -3.82 10.45
N VAL A 316 5.83 -4.80 9.64
CA VAL A 316 5.25 -6.15 9.59
C VAL A 316 6.38 -7.14 9.27
N LYS A 317 6.31 -8.36 9.81
CA LYS A 317 7.37 -9.38 9.71
C LYS A 317 7.85 -9.61 8.28
N TYR A 318 6.94 -9.82 7.34
CA TYR A 318 7.30 -10.14 5.96
C TYR A 318 8.05 -9.02 5.24
N LYS A 319 8.00 -7.76 5.71
CA LYS A 319 8.80 -6.65 5.12
C LYS A 319 10.23 -6.58 5.65
N ARG A 320 10.55 -7.42 6.64
CA ARG A 320 11.86 -7.56 7.29
C ARG A 320 12.48 -6.23 7.78
N PRO A 321 11.78 -5.40 8.57
CA PRO A 321 12.38 -4.20 9.19
C PRO A 321 13.64 -4.49 10.00
N TYR A 322 13.74 -5.69 10.57
CA TYR A 322 14.91 -6.12 11.34
C TYR A 322 16.19 -6.26 10.50
N PHE A 323 16.11 -6.35 9.16
CA PHE A 323 17.31 -6.37 8.31
C PHE A 323 18.12 -5.08 8.48
N ILE A 324 17.46 -3.92 8.38
CA ILE A 324 18.17 -2.65 8.58
C ILE A 324 18.55 -2.44 10.05
N ALA A 325 17.71 -2.88 11.00
CA ALA A 325 18.03 -2.78 12.43
C ALA A 325 19.31 -3.53 12.79
N LYS A 326 19.42 -4.80 12.37
CA LYS A 326 20.58 -5.65 12.58
C LYS A 326 21.83 -5.12 11.88
N PHE A 327 21.69 -4.59 10.66
CA PHE A 327 22.79 -3.98 9.93
C PHE A 327 23.38 -2.78 10.68
N ILE A 328 22.53 -1.89 11.20
CA ILE A 328 22.96 -0.72 11.98
C ILE A 328 23.77 -1.15 13.21
N GLU A 329 23.33 -2.20 13.91
CA GLU A 329 24.04 -2.71 15.10
C GLU A 329 25.39 -3.37 14.75
N GLU A 330 25.42 -4.19 13.70
CA GLU A 330 26.62 -4.88 13.24
C GLU A 330 27.66 -3.93 12.64
N LYS A 331 27.20 -2.82 12.03
CA LYS A 331 28.03 -1.84 11.34
C LYS A 331 28.04 -0.47 12.03
N ARG A 332 27.97 -0.48 13.36
CA ARG A 332 27.94 0.73 14.21
C ARG A 332 29.09 1.71 13.98
N ASP A 333 30.23 1.23 13.48
CA ASP A 333 31.42 2.05 13.22
C ASP A 333 31.41 2.69 11.81
N LEU A 334 30.35 2.49 11.02
CA LEU A 334 30.18 3.17 9.73
C LEU A 334 29.92 4.66 9.96
N ASN A 335 30.89 5.46 9.55
CA ASN A 335 30.80 6.91 9.50
C ASN A 335 30.22 7.40 8.16
N ASN A 336 29.89 8.69 8.05
CA ASN A 336 29.38 9.33 6.83
C ASN A 336 28.08 8.74 6.27
N VAL A 337 27.28 8.09 7.11
CA VAL A 337 25.94 7.56 6.77
C VAL A 337 24.92 8.06 7.77
N VAL A 338 23.70 8.33 7.30
CA VAL A 338 22.51 8.54 8.10
C VAL A 338 21.46 7.50 7.72
N PHE A 339 20.93 6.82 8.72
CA PHE A 339 19.85 5.85 8.55
C PHE A 339 18.53 6.47 8.96
N ILE A 340 17.55 6.42 8.05
CA ILE A 340 16.18 6.83 8.34
C ILE A 340 15.32 5.57 8.33
N VAL A 341 14.82 5.22 9.51
CA VAL A 341 13.89 4.12 9.69
C VAL A 341 12.49 4.69 9.98
N GLY A 342 11.43 4.00 9.59
CA GLY A 342 10.09 4.56 9.77
C GLY A 342 8.96 3.61 9.43
N GLY A 343 7.78 3.93 9.94
CA GLY A 343 6.57 3.16 9.71
C GLY A 343 5.76 2.89 10.97
N LYS A 344 4.53 2.41 10.74
CA LYS A 344 3.56 2.09 11.78
C LYS A 344 3.24 0.58 11.76
N PRO A 345 3.34 -0.13 12.90
CA PRO A 345 2.80 -1.48 13.07
C PRO A 345 1.29 -1.50 13.26
N HIS A 346 0.65 -2.63 12.96
CA HIS A 346 -0.72 -2.86 13.40
C HIS A 346 -0.78 -3.04 14.93
N PRO A 347 -1.81 -2.57 15.66
CA PRO A 347 -1.86 -2.65 17.13
C PRO A 347 -1.86 -4.08 17.68
N LYS A 348 -2.37 -5.01 16.89
CA LYS A 348 -2.40 -6.45 17.20
C LYS A 348 -1.22 -7.24 16.60
N ASP A 349 -0.27 -6.57 15.94
CA ASP A 349 0.94 -7.18 15.39
C ASP A 349 2.10 -7.03 16.38
N ILE A 350 2.36 -8.10 17.14
CA ILE A 350 3.40 -8.15 18.17
C ILE A 350 4.79 -7.94 17.56
N ASP A 351 5.07 -8.57 16.42
CA ASP A 351 6.35 -8.42 15.71
C ASP A 351 6.53 -6.96 15.28
N GLY A 352 5.49 -6.39 14.68
CA GLY A 352 5.41 -4.98 14.31
C GLY A 352 5.77 -4.03 15.47
N LEU A 353 5.13 -4.22 16.63
CA LEU A 353 5.38 -3.41 17.82
C LEU A 353 6.82 -3.58 18.32
N ASN A 354 7.38 -4.80 18.27
CA ASN A 354 8.77 -5.04 18.64
C ASN A 354 9.76 -4.35 17.69
N TYR A 355 9.48 -4.31 16.39
CA TYR A 355 10.29 -3.54 15.44
C TYR A 355 10.24 -2.04 15.73
N ALA A 356 9.07 -1.50 16.10
CA ALA A 356 8.94 -0.08 16.49
C ALA A 356 9.82 0.23 17.71
N ARG A 357 9.80 -0.64 18.74
CA ARG A 357 10.67 -0.53 19.91
C ARG A 357 12.14 -0.61 19.54
N TRP A 358 12.51 -1.52 18.63
CA TRP A 358 13.90 -1.65 18.18
C TRP A 358 14.38 -0.40 17.46
N PHE A 359 13.59 0.13 16.52
CA PHE A 359 13.89 1.40 15.85
C PHE A 359 14.01 2.58 16.83
N ARG A 360 13.15 2.64 17.85
CA ARG A 360 13.26 3.65 18.92
C ARG A 360 14.59 3.52 19.67
N LYS A 361 14.98 2.31 20.07
CA LYS A 361 16.28 2.07 20.74
C LYS A 361 17.46 2.47 19.88
N LEU A 362 17.45 2.14 18.58
CA LEU A 362 18.52 2.55 17.66
C LEU A 362 18.61 4.06 17.53
N HIS A 363 17.46 4.73 17.40
CA HIS A 363 17.38 6.19 17.33
C HIS A 363 17.92 6.88 18.59
N LEU A 364 17.65 6.33 19.78
CA LEU A 364 18.19 6.87 21.04
C LEU A 364 19.68 6.57 21.21
N LYS A 365 20.15 5.42 20.72
CA LYS A 365 21.52 4.94 20.92
C LYS A 365 22.54 5.52 19.95
N TYR A 366 22.17 5.74 18.69
CA TYR A 366 23.11 6.12 17.62
C TYR A 366 22.79 7.49 17.03
N ASP A 367 23.77 8.38 16.97
CA ASP A 367 23.60 9.77 16.50
C ASP A 367 23.17 9.88 15.04
N ASN A 368 23.49 8.87 14.24
CA ASN A 368 23.18 8.81 12.82
C ASN A 368 21.92 8.02 12.47
N VAL A 369 21.04 7.71 13.43
CA VAL A 369 19.79 6.99 13.20
C VAL A 369 18.59 7.87 13.59
N VAL A 370 17.68 8.06 12.64
CA VAL A 370 16.42 8.80 12.87
C VAL A 370 15.23 7.88 12.66
N TYR A 371 14.34 7.81 13.66
CA TYR A 371 13.09 7.04 13.56
C TYR A 371 11.88 7.96 13.35
N ILE A 372 11.23 7.82 12.20
CA ILE A 372 10.01 8.53 11.82
C ILE A 372 8.78 7.68 12.19
N HIS A 373 8.34 7.78 13.44
CA HIS A 373 7.24 6.97 13.99
C HIS A 373 5.85 7.40 13.49
N ASP A 374 5.64 8.68 13.24
CA ASP A 374 4.40 9.28 12.73
C ASP A 374 4.41 9.43 11.20
N TYR A 375 5.01 8.44 10.52
CA TYR A 375 5.11 8.37 9.06
C TYR A 375 3.75 8.50 8.36
N ASP A 376 3.70 9.34 7.34
CA ASP A 376 2.57 9.54 6.44
C ASP A 376 3.05 9.85 5.00
N VAL A 377 2.12 10.19 4.11
CA VAL A 377 2.40 10.41 2.68
C VAL A 377 3.33 11.60 2.43
N ASP A 378 3.18 12.69 3.19
CA ASP A 378 3.98 13.91 2.99
C ASP A 378 5.42 13.70 3.47
N LYS A 379 5.59 13.06 4.63
CA LYS A 379 6.91 12.63 5.11
C LYS A 379 7.53 11.60 4.17
N ALA A 380 6.74 10.66 3.64
CA ALA A 380 7.21 9.68 2.65
C ALA A 380 7.79 10.37 1.41
N LYS A 381 7.10 11.37 0.87
CA LYS A 381 7.58 12.13 -0.30
C LYS A 381 8.91 12.80 -0.01
N THR A 382 9.02 13.50 1.12
CA THR A 382 10.25 14.21 1.52
C THR A 382 11.41 13.24 1.73
N ILE A 383 11.19 12.16 2.49
CA ILE A 383 12.22 11.16 2.79
C ILE A 383 12.69 10.49 1.50
N ILE A 384 11.76 9.95 0.71
CA ILE A 384 12.10 9.24 -0.53
C ILE A 384 12.90 10.18 -1.42
N GLN A 385 12.38 11.37 -1.76
CA GLN A 385 13.04 12.30 -2.71
C GLN A 385 14.44 12.75 -2.27
N ALA A 386 14.81 12.60 -1.01
CA ALA A 386 16.11 12.97 -0.47
C ALA A 386 17.05 11.78 -0.18
N SER A 387 16.54 10.54 -0.21
CA SER A 387 17.35 9.33 -0.03
C SER A 387 18.43 9.20 -1.10
N ASP A 388 19.57 8.61 -0.73
CA ASP A 388 20.57 8.14 -1.70
C ASP A 388 20.37 6.65 -2.03
N VAL A 389 19.89 5.86 -1.05
CA VAL A 389 19.55 4.44 -1.23
C VAL A 389 18.24 4.15 -0.50
N PHE A 390 17.26 3.62 -1.22
CA PHE A 390 15.99 3.18 -0.63
C PHE A 390 15.98 1.65 -0.45
N LEU A 391 15.69 1.18 0.75
CA LEU A 391 15.69 -0.23 1.10
C LEU A 391 14.31 -0.85 0.94
N PHE A 392 14.23 -1.98 0.24
CA PHE A 392 12.99 -2.71 0.00
C PHE A 392 13.20 -4.21 0.26
N THR A 393 12.95 -4.65 1.49
CA THR A 393 13.44 -5.96 1.96
C THR A 393 12.36 -7.01 2.22
N PRO A 394 11.25 -7.14 1.45
CA PRO A 394 10.27 -8.17 1.77
C PRO A 394 10.80 -9.60 1.58
N PHE A 395 10.22 -10.55 2.31
CA PHE A 395 10.45 -11.97 2.12
C PHE A 395 9.85 -12.41 0.78
N SER A 396 10.66 -13.04 -0.08
CA SER A 396 10.24 -13.44 -1.43
C SER A 396 8.96 -14.30 -1.42
N GLY A 397 7.94 -13.84 -2.14
CA GLY A 397 6.62 -14.46 -2.26
C GLY A 397 5.54 -13.78 -1.40
N TRP A 398 5.87 -12.78 -0.59
CA TRP A 398 4.91 -12.11 0.31
C TRP A 398 4.50 -10.71 -0.15
N GLU A 399 5.37 -9.95 -0.80
CA GLU A 399 4.98 -8.67 -1.38
C GLU A 399 4.30 -8.91 -2.73
N ALA A 400 3.03 -8.51 -2.83
CA ALA A 400 2.29 -8.62 -4.08
C ALA A 400 2.92 -7.79 -5.21
N CYS A 401 3.24 -6.53 -4.94
CA CYS A 401 3.90 -5.68 -5.91
C CYS A 401 4.85 -4.72 -5.20
N GLY A 402 4.27 -3.90 -4.31
CA GLY A 402 4.93 -2.75 -3.71
C GLY A 402 5.00 -1.57 -4.67
N THR A 403 4.81 -0.36 -4.16
CA THR A 403 4.92 0.87 -4.98
C THR A 403 5.99 1.82 -4.46
N SER A 404 6.53 1.60 -3.26
CA SER A 404 7.55 2.49 -2.68
C SER A 404 8.88 2.49 -3.43
N TYR A 405 9.29 1.34 -3.97
CA TYR A 405 10.50 1.27 -4.80
C TYR A 405 10.31 2.02 -6.13
N MET A 406 9.10 1.99 -6.73
CA MET A 406 8.78 2.78 -7.93
C MET A 406 8.95 4.28 -7.63
N LYS A 407 8.45 4.75 -6.48
CA LYS A 407 8.56 6.14 -6.02
C LYS A 407 10.01 6.58 -5.84
N ALA A 408 10.87 5.68 -5.36
CA ALA A 408 12.29 5.92 -5.25
C ALA A 408 12.94 6.05 -6.65
N LEU A 409 12.74 5.04 -7.49
CA LEU A 409 13.37 4.98 -8.81
C LEU A 409 13.01 6.16 -9.74
N VAL A 410 11.76 6.63 -9.74
CA VAL A 410 11.36 7.80 -10.56
C VAL A 410 12.03 9.11 -10.13
N ASN A 411 12.58 9.17 -8.93
CA ASN A 411 13.38 10.29 -8.44
C ASN A 411 14.89 10.04 -8.55
N GLY A 412 15.29 9.08 -9.40
CA GLY A 412 16.68 8.66 -9.57
C GLY A 412 17.32 8.15 -8.30
N ILE A 413 16.55 7.48 -7.42
CA ILE A 413 17.05 6.86 -6.20
C ILE A 413 17.16 5.37 -6.44
N PRO A 414 18.38 4.82 -6.55
CA PRO A 414 18.58 3.39 -6.62
C PRO A 414 18.01 2.68 -5.39
N VAL A 415 17.45 1.50 -5.61
CA VAL A 415 16.91 0.66 -4.53
C VAL A 415 17.82 -0.53 -4.26
N LEU A 416 18.00 -0.91 -3.00
CA LEU A 416 18.48 -2.26 -2.65
C LEU A 416 17.26 -3.09 -2.26
N SER A 417 16.92 -4.06 -3.09
CA SER A 417 15.68 -4.80 -2.96
C SER A 417 15.88 -6.31 -2.91
N SER A 418 15.03 -7.02 -2.16
CA SER A 418 14.88 -8.45 -2.40
C SER A 418 14.20 -8.68 -3.76
N ARG A 419 14.38 -9.88 -4.33
CA ARG A 419 13.70 -10.30 -5.57
C ARG A 419 12.23 -10.65 -5.28
N ASP A 420 11.38 -9.65 -5.03
CA ASP A 420 9.96 -9.89 -4.71
C ASP A 420 9.00 -8.86 -5.31
N GLY A 421 7.71 -9.20 -5.40
CA GLY A 421 6.66 -8.35 -5.97
C GLY A 421 6.98 -7.89 -7.40
N GLY A 422 6.68 -6.62 -7.69
CA GLY A 422 6.91 -6.03 -9.02
C GLY A 422 8.36 -5.60 -9.24
N VAL A 423 9.24 -5.74 -8.24
CA VAL A 423 10.65 -5.34 -8.33
C VAL A 423 11.34 -6.10 -9.46
N VAL A 424 11.07 -7.39 -9.58
CA VAL A 424 11.67 -8.28 -10.59
C VAL A 424 11.33 -7.90 -12.03
N GLU A 425 10.27 -7.09 -12.22
CA GLU A 425 9.86 -6.59 -13.52
C GLU A 425 10.62 -5.30 -13.89
N LEU A 426 11.07 -4.51 -12.91
CA LEU A 426 11.56 -3.15 -13.10
C LEU A 426 13.05 -2.98 -12.80
N VAL A 427 13.56 -3.62 -11.76
CA VAL A 427 14.93 -3.45 -11.26
C VAL A 427 15.86 -4.45 -11.92
N ARG A 428 16.95 -3.95 -12.48
CA ARG A 428 18.06 -4.71 -13.04
C ARG A 428 19.28 -4.49 -12.15
N ASP A 429 19.81 -5.58 -11.59
CA ASP A 429 20.93 -5.57 -10.65
C ASP A 429 22.14 -4.84 -11.26
N PHE A 430 22.76 -3.95 -10.50
CA PHE A 430 23.87 -3.08 -10.91
C PHE A 430 23.59 -2.11 -12.08
N TYR A 431 22.34 -1.96 -12.52
CA TYR A 431 21.99 -1.07 -13.63
C TYR A 431 21.15 0.14 -13.20
N ASN A 432 20.01 -0.10 -12.54
CA ASN A 432 19.14 0.96 -11.99
C ASN A 432 18.83 0.74 -10.49
N GLY A 433 19.46 -0.26 -9.87
CA GLY A 433 19.32 -0.64 -8.47
C GLY A 433 20.10 -1.92 -8.20
N TRP A 434 19.87 -2.53 -7.05
CA TRP A 434 20.52 -3.76 -6.62
C TRP A 434 19.51 -4.77 -6.09
N LEU A 435 19.78 -6.05 -6.34
CA LEU A 435 18.92 -7.17 -5.96
C LEU A 435 19.64 -8.17 -5.06
N PHE A 436 18.99 -8.63 -3.99
CA PHE A 436 19.50 -9.73 -3.14
C PHE A 436 18.44 -10.83 -2.96
N GLY A 437 18.88 -12.02 -2.53
CA GLY A 437 18.02 -13.17 -2.26
C GLY A 437 17.41 -13.81 -3.50
N ASP A 438 16.76 -14.95 -3.35
CA ASP A 438 16.23 -15.72 -4.48
C ASP A 438 14.85 -15.25 -4.97
N ASP A 439 14.56 -15.44 -6.27
CA ASP A 439 13.21 -15.27 -6.84
C ASP A 439 12.32 -16.50 -6.54
N ILE A 440 11.92 -16.63 -5.28
CA ILE A 440 11.05 -17.72 -4.83
C ILE A 440 9.61 -17.42 -5.24
N ARG A 441 9.05 -18.29 -6.08
CA ARG A 441 7.65 -18.19 -6.55
C ARG A 441 6.70 -19.18 -5.90
N SER A 442 7.14 -20.02 -4.97
CA SER A 442 6.27 -20.82 -4.11
C SER A 442 5.96 -20.06 -2.83
N PHE A 443 4.73 -20.16 -2.32
CA PHE A 443 4.38 -19.53 -1.06
C PHE A 443 5.02 -20.29 0.10
N ILE A 444 5.99 -19.66 0.77
CA ILE A 444 6.64 -20.17 1.97
C ILE A 444 6.05 -19.43 3.16
N ASN A 445 5.40 -20.17 4.07
CA ASN A 445 4.79 -19.54 5.23
C ASN A 445 5.85 -19.14 6.26
N ILE A 446 6.18 -17.84 6.37
CA ILE A 446 7.21 -17.30 7.28
C ILE A 446 6.89 -17.44 8.78
N TYR A 447 5.71 -17.96 9.13
CA TYR A 447 5.32 -18.21 10.51
C TYR A 447 5.46 -19.69 10.89
N THR A 448 5.40 -20.62 9.93
CA THR A 448 5.30 -22.05 10.22
C THR A 448 6.30 -22.92 9.46
N ASP A 449 6.84 -22.45 8.34
CA ASP A 449 7.76 -23.21 7.50
C ASP A 449 9.22 -22.96 7.92
N LYS A 450 9.91 -24.02 8.36
CA LYS A 450 11.32 -23.96 8.80
C LYS A 450 12.28 -23.51 7.71
N ARG A 451 11.95 -23.70 6.43
CA ARG A 451 12.77 -23.21 5.31
C ARG A 451 12.88 -21.68 5.33
N ALA A 452 11.88 -20.99 5.88
CA ALA A 452 11.87 -19.54 5.96
C ALA A 452 13.08 -19.01 6.73
N GLU A 453 13.46 -19.63 7.85
CA GLU A 453 14.60 -19.19 8.68
C GLU A 453 15.92 -19.27 7.91
N ILE A 454 16.16 -20.38 7.20
CA ILE A 454 17.38 -20.58 6.40
C ILE A 454 17.47 -19.55 5.27
N ILE A 455 16.36 -19.32 4.56
CA ILE A 455 16.26 -18.31 3.50
C ILE A 455 16.52 -16.92 4.09
N ASP A 456 15.91 -16.61 5.22
CA ASP A 456 16.02 -15.31 5.87
C ASP A 456 17.46 -14.99 6.28
N GLU A 457 18.18 -15.96 6.85
CA GLU A 457 19.59 -15.80 7.21
C GLU A 457 20.48 -15.59 5.99
N ASN A 458 20.28 -16.37 4.92
CA ASN A 458 21.06 -16.24 3.69
C ASN A 458 20.80 -14.89 3.01
N ASP A 459 19.53 -14.50 2.90
CA ASP A 459 19.11 -13.21 2.36
C ASP A 459 19.71 -12.05 3.17
N TYR A 460 19.78 -12.17 4.50
CA TYR A 460 20.40 -11.15 5.35
C TYR A 460 21.90 -11.01 5.07
N ARG A 461 22.63 -12.12 4.92
CA ARG A 461 24.07 -12.10 4.59
C ARG A 461 24.31 -11.40 3.24
N GLU A 462 23.52 -11.72 2.22
CA GLU A 462 23.60 -11.04 0.93
C GLU A 462 23.23 -9.57 1.02
N PHE A 463 22.13 -9.23 1.70
CA PHE A 463 21.68 -7.87 1.94
C PHE A 463 22.79 -7.03 2.60
N SER A 464 23.36 -7.52 3.70
CA SER A 464 24.40 -6.84 4.46
C SER A 464 25.66 -6.62 3.61
N SER A 465 26.11 -7.65 2.88
CA SER A 465 27.25 -7.55 1.96
C SER A 465 26.99 -6.54 0.84
N LYS A 466 25.83 -6.59 0.20
CA LYS A 466 25.44 -5.66 -0.87
C LYS A 466 25.30 -4.22 -0.37
N LEU A 467 24.69 -4.00 0.79
CA LEU A 467 24.53 -2.66 1.35
C LEU A 467 25.89 -2.02 1.66
N LEU A 468 26.85 -2.80 2.17
CA LEU A 468 28.22 -2.33 2.39
C LEU A 468 28.93 -2.02 1.06
N SER A 469 28.74 -2.85 0.03
CA SER A 469 29.25 -2.58 -1.32
C SER A 469 28.69 -1.28 -1.90
N ILE A 470 27.38 -1.05 -1.76
CA ILE A 470 26.72 0.19 -2.21
C ILE A 470 27.27 1.41 -1.47
N PHE A 471 27.43 1.32 -0.15
CA PHE A 471 28.07 2.36 0.65
C PHE A 471 29.48 2.69 0.12
N ASN A 472 30.27 1.68 -0.22
CA ASN A 472 31.60 1.89 -0.80
C ASN A 472 31.53 2.51 -2.21
N ILE A 473 30.59 2.08 -3.06
CA ILE A 473 30.39 2.67 -4.39
C ILE A 473 30.04 4.15 -4.26
N TYR A 474 29.13 4.52 -3.36
CA TYR A 474 28.75 5.92 -3.14
C TYR A 474 29.94 6.79 -2.70
N ASN A 475 30.78 6.29 -1.79
CA ASN A 475 31.89 7.06 -1.23
C ASN A 475 33.13 7.10 -2.12
N TYR A 476 33.44 6.02 -2.84
CA TYR A 476 34.71 5.86 -3.55
C TYR A 476 34.56 5.74 -5.08
N ASN A 477 33.36 5.51 -5.60
CA ASN A 477 33.07 5.42 -7.04
C ASN A 477 31.77 6.15 -7.41
N ARG A 478 31.76 7.47 -7.14
CA ARG A 478 30.60 8.34 -7.37
C ARG A 478 30.05 8.28 -8.80
N ASN A 479 30.92 8.17 -9.81
CA ASN A 479 30.50 8.04 -11.20
C ASN A 479 29.64 6.78 -11.43
N CYS A 480 30.02 5.65 -10.82
CA CYS A 480 29.23 4.43 -10.89
C CYS A 480 27.87 4.60 -10.20
N TYR A 481 27.84 5.15 -8.97
CA TYR A 481 26.59 5.43 -8.26
C TYR A 481 25.64 6.29 -9.11
N TRP A 482 26.14 7.42 -9.60
CA TRP A 482 25.36 8.37 -10.36
C TRP A 482 24.90 7.84 -11.71
N SER A 483 25.68 6.97 -12.36
CA SER A 483 25.22 6.26 -13.56
C SER A 483 24.01 5.37 -13.26
N ILE A 484 24.00 4.67 -12.12
CA ILE A 484 22.87 3.81 -11.72
C ILE A 484 21.64 4.67 -11.38
N ALA A 485 21.84 5.77 -10.64
CA ALA A 485 20.80 6.74 -10.32
C ALA A 485 20.16 7.37 -11.58
N LEU A 486 20.99 7.74 -12.56
CA LEU A 486 20.52 8.30 -13.83
C LEU A 486 19.71 7.28 -14.65
N ASN A 487 20.15 6.02 -14.69
CA ASN A 487 19.39 4.95 -15.34
C ASN A 487 18.03 4.73 -14.68
N ALA A 488 17.94 4.81 -13.34
CA ALA A 488 16.67 4.72 -12.61
C ALA A 488 15.72 5.86 -13.01
N PHE A 489 16.21 7.10 -13.04
CA PHE A 489 15.42 8.26 -13.44
C PHE A 489 14.96 8.17 -14.90
N ARG A 490 15.83 7.72 -15.81
CA ARG A 490 15.54 7.66 -17.25
C ARG A 490 14.48 6.61 -17.62
N GLU A 491 14.58 5.41 -17.06
CA GLU A 491 13.79 4.27 -17.56
C GLU A 491 12.50 4.00 -16.78
N THR A 492 12.42 4.45 -15.54
CA THR A 492 11.32 4.05 -14.66
C THR A 492 10.00 4.78 -14.93
N PRO A 493 9.96 6.12 -15.07
CA PRO A 493 8.69 6.86 -15.08
C PRO A 493 7.66 6.36 -16.10
N SER A 494 8.09 6.11 -17.34
CA SER A 494 7.19 5.62 -18.41
C SER A 494 6.61 4.22 -18.14
N ARG A 495 7.29 3.42 -17.32
CA ARG A 495 6.90 2.03 -17.02
C ARG A 495 5.99 1.92 -15.81
N VAL A 496 5.95 2.95 -14.96
CA VAL A 496 5.25 2.91 -13.66
C VAL A 496 4.14 3.95 -13.53
N ASP A 497 3.88 4.77 -14.55
CA ASP A 497 2.73 5.68 -14.49
C ASP A 497 1.43 4.89 -14.37
N VAL A 498 0.68 5.15 -13.29
CA VAL A 498 -0.63 4.55 -13.02
C VAL A 498 -1.65 4.79 -14.13
N ARG A 499 -1.47 5.80 -14.99
CA ARG A 499 -2.30 5.99 -16.19
C ARG A 499 -2.22 4.81 -17.15
N ASN A 500 -1.07 4.13 -17.24
CA ASN A 500 -0.94 2.93 -18.04
C ASN A 500 -1.72 1.75 -17.42
N VAL A 501 -1.81 1.72 -16.08
CA VAL A 501 -2.65 0.76 -15.36
C VAL A 501 -4.12 1.03 -15.66
N LEU A 502 -4.58 2.28 -15.55
CA LEU A 502 -5.97 2.66 -15.84
C LEU A 502 -6.37 2.35 -17.29
N LYS A 503 -5.48 2.56 -18.26
CA LYS A 503 -5.70 2.17 -19.66
C LYS A 503 -5.94 0.66 -19.78
N LYS A 504 -5.06 -0.17 -19.21
CA LYS A 504 -5.21 -1.64 -19.20
C LYS A 504 -6.48 -2.09 -18.48
N TYR A 505 -6.87 -1.40 -17.41
CA TYR A 505 -8.03 -1.76 -16.60
C TYR A 505 -9.37 -1.45 -17.29
N TYR A 506 -9.46 -0.35 -18.04
CA TYR A 506 -10.74 0.25 -18.42
C TYR A 506 -10.87 0.66 -19.89
N LEU A 507 -9.77 0.85 -20.61
CA LEU A 507 -9.76 1.36 -21.98
C LEU A 507 -9.32 0.31 -23.00
N ASP A 508 -8.45 -0.62 -22.60
CA ASP A 508 -7.98 -1.71 -23.44
C ASP A 508 -9.03 -2.84 -23.43
N LYS A 509 -9.76 -2.99 -24.54
CA LYS A 509 -10.78 -4.05 -24.71
C LYS A 509 -10.19 -5.45 -24.97
N THR A 510 -8.87 -5.60 -24.92
CA THR A 510 -8.16 -6.83 -25.27
C THR A 510 -7.85 -7.75 -24.08
N ILE A 511 -8.15 -7.33 -22.84
CA ILE A 511 -7.77 -8.02 -21.59
C ILE A 511 -9.00 -8.56 -20.87
#